data_AF-A0A7S2LL36-F1
#
_entry.id   AF-A0A7S2LL36-F1
#
_cell.length_a   1.000
_cell.length_b   1.000
_cell.length_c   1.000
_cell.angle_alpha   90.00
_cell.angle_beta   90.00
_cell.angle_gamma   90.00
#
_symmetry.space_group_name_H-M   'P 1'
#
loop_
_entity.id
_entity.type
_entity.pdbx_description
1 polymer ?
#
loop_
_entity_poly.entity_id
_entity_poly.type
_entity_poly.pdbx_seq_one_letter_code
_entity_poly.pdbx_strand_id
1 'polypeptide(L)'
;RSAKHADELLQKLESLYQEALSRGENDADQLKPNVHMYTTVMNTYAKSYDCKPIAADRVEDLLRTMERLYTEGDVALKPNLIAYNTAINAFVRCPDAQAPYRAEAIVQRMVEFDVTPDVVTYNSLINVWAKSNDDSAGERAVEILEKMYKFEGKTKRMKANVNTYNSVLNALSRRGKPQEAERILKQMQSHGVRPNVITYNNVITAWAKSADKASGRQAENILNELSLETSDVEPDLVTYCATMDAWANSNEQGSAKKAERILDRMEQLYLSGNTALKPNNVAFRTAIKAYKNNAETEGTSFDDRISRLRERMEENNFESERCSIEIH
;
A
#
# COMPACT_ATOMS: atom_id res chain seq x y z
N ARG A 1 -12.10 8.23 -21.35
CA ARG A 1 -12.56 8.09 -22.79
C ARG A 1 -11.60 7.28 -23.67
N SER A 2 -10.28 7.45 -23.53
CA SER A 2 -9.27 6.74 -24.35
C SER A 2 -9.30 5.21 -24.22
N ALA A 3 -9.51 4.66 -23.02
CA ALA A 3 -9.54 3.20 -22.82
C ALA A 3 -10.69 2.52 -23.57
N LYS A 4 -11.91 3.08 -23.48
CA LYS A 4 -13.08 2.57 -24.21
C LYS A 4 -12.87 2.61 -25.72
N HIS A 5 -12.30 3.70 -26.24
CA HIS A 5 -12.02 3.81 -27.67
C HIS A 5 -10.98 2.78 -28.14
N ALA A 6 -9.94 2.52 -27.35
CA ALA A 6 -8.97 1.48 -27.67
C ALA A 6 -9.60 0.06 -27.66
N ASP A 7 -10.55 -0.19 -26.76
CA ASP A 7 -11.32 -1.44 -26.71
C ASP A 7 -12.25 -1.60 -27.92
N GLU A 8 -12.96 -0.54 -28.31
CA GLU A 8 -13.81 -0.52 -29.50
C GLU A 8 -13.00 -0.82 -30.77
N LEU A 9 -11.79 -0.27 -30.88
CA LEU A 9 -10.89 -0.56 -31.99
C LEU A 9 -10.42 -2.01 -31.99
N LEU A 10 -10.13 -2.59 -30.82
CA LEU A 10 -9.75 -4.00 -30.70
C LEU A 10 -10.91 -4.92 -31.07
N GLN A 11 -12.12 -4.65 -30.57
CA GLN A 11 -13.33 -5.42 -30.92
C GLN A 11 -13.64 -5.34 -32.42
N LYS A 12 -13.46 -4.16 -33.03
CA LYS A 12 -13.63 -3.99 -34.48
C LYS A 12 -12.58 -4.76 -35.27
N LEU A 13 -11.33 -4.81 -34.79
CA LEU A 13 -10.30 -5.63 -35.41
C LEU A 13 -10.63 -7.12 -35.30
N GLU A 14 -11.09 -7.59 -34.13
CA GLU A 14 -11.56 -8.96 -33.93
C GLU A 14 -12.71 -9.32 -34.88
N SER A 15 -13.70 -8.44 -35.06
CA SER A 15 -14.81 -8.70 -35.98
C SER A 15 -14.36 -8.78 -37.44
N LEU A 16 -13.47 -7.88 -37.86
CA LEU A 16 -12.92 -7.90 -39.22
C LEU A 16 -12.08 -9.16 -39.49
N TYR A 17 -11.32 -9.61 -38.50
CA TYR A 17 -10.55 -10.84 -38.59
C TYR A 17 -11.47 -12.06 -38.76
N GLN A 18 -12.55 -12.17 -37.99
CA GLN A 18 -13.53 -13.26 -38.13
C GLN A 18 -14.27 -13.23 -39.47
N GLU A 19 -14.61 -12.03 -39.98
CA GLU A 19 -15.17 -11.89 -41.32
C GLU A 19 -14.20 -12.35 -42.41
N ALA A 20 -12.93 -11.94 -42.34
CA ALA A 20 -11.90 -12.32 -43.30
C ALA A 20 -11.64 -13.85 -43.32
N LEU A 21 -11.63 -14.47 -42.13
CA LEU A 21 -11.60 -15.93 -41.96
C LEU A 21 -12.78 -16.62 -42.65
N SER A 22 -14.00 -16.10 -42.47
CA SER A 22 -15.20 -16.67 -43.11
C SER A 22 -15.21 -16.55 -44.63
N ARG A 23 -14.52 -15.54 -45.18
CA ARG A 23 -14.40 -15.26 -46.62
C ARG A 23 -13.22 -15.98 -47.28
N GLY A 24 -12.33 -16.59 -46.49
CA GLY A 24 -11.12 -17.26 -46.99
C GLY A 24 -10.11 -16.28 -47.63
N GLU A 25 -10.06 -15.04 -47.16
CA GLU A 25 -9.15 -14.02 -47.67
C GLU A 25 -7.70 -14.32 -47.24
N ASN A 26 -6.76 -14.28 -48.19
CA ASN A 26 -5.33 -14.53 -47.92
C ASN A 26 -4.69 -13.49 -46.98
N ASP A 27 -5.30 -12.31 -46.83
CA ASP A 27 -4.80 -11.22 -45.97
C ASP A 27 -5.33 -11.30 -44.53
N ALA A 28 -6.13 -12.32 -44.17
CA ALA A 28 -6.71 -12.48 -42.83
C ALA A 28 -5.62 -12.51 -41.72
N ASP A 29 -4.45 -13.07 -42.02
CA ASP A 29 -3.32 -13.13 -41.07
C ASP A 29 -2.77 -11.74 -40.69
N GLN A 30 -2.94 -10.72 -41.54
CA GLN A 30 -2.50 -9.35 -41.24
C GLN A 30 -3.45 -8.63 -40.26
N LEU A 31 -4.72 -9.05 -40.20
CA LEU A 31 -5.75 -8.51 -39.32
C LEU A 31 -5.80 -9.22 -37.96
N LYS A 32 -4.99 -10.26 -37.78
CA LYS A 32 -4.96 -11.07 -36.58
C LYS A 32 -4.51 -10.23 -35.36
N PRO A 33 -5.34 -10.11 -34.31
CA PRO A 33 -4.95 -9.43 -33.09
C PRO A 33 -3.72 -10.09 -32.45
N ASN A 34 -2.80 -9.27 -31.92
CA ASN A 34 -1.57 -9.76 -31.29
C ASN A 34 -1.50 -9.42 -29.80
N VAL A 35 -0.57 -10.05 -29.08
CA VAL A 35 -0.37 -9.85 -27.63
C VAL A 35 -0.14 -8.38 -27.27
N HIS A 36 0.54 -7.62 -28.14
CA HIS A 36 0.82 -6.20 -27.89
C HIS A 36 -0.46 -5.36 -27.91
N MET A 37 -1.38 -5.64 -28.82
CA MET A 37 -2.68 -4.97 -28.90
C MET A 37 -3.51 -5.21 -27.64
N TYR A 38 -3.69 -6.47 -27.23
CA TYR A 38 -4.39 -6.81 -25.98
C TYR A 38 -3.72 -6.18 -24.76
N THR A 39 -2.40 -6.31 -24.62
CA THR A 39 -1.66 -5.74 -23.48
C THR A 39 -1.76 -4.22 -23.45
N THR A 40 -1.79 -3.56 -24.61
CA THR A 40 -1.96 -2.10 -24.70
C THR A 40 -3.35 -1.68 -24.23
N VAL A 41 -4.41 -2.35 -24.68
CA VAL A 41 -5.78 -2.08 -24.23
C VAL A 41 -5.91 -2.36 -22.73
N MET A 42 -5.37 -3.46 -22.23
CA MET A 42 -5.34 -3.77 -20.80
C MET A 42 -4.63 -2.66 -19.99
N ASN A 43 -3.47 -2.19 -20.46
CA ASN A 43 -2.72 -1.14 -19.78
C ASN A 43 -3.43 0.22 -19.82
N THR A 44 -4.13 0.55 -20.92
CA THR A 44 -4.93 1.78 -21.00
C THR A 44 -6.12 1.72 -20.04
N TYR A 45 -6.80 0.58 -19.92
CA TYR A 45 -7.84 0.37 -18.90
C TYR A 45 -7.29 0.48 -17.48
N ALA A 46 -6.20 -0.26 -17.17
CA ALA A 46 -5.60 -0.25 -15.85
C ALA A 46 -5.16 1.16 -15.42
N LYS A 47 -4.70 2.00 -16.36
CA LYS A 47 -4.30 3.39 -16.08
C LYS A 47 -5.46 4.39 -16.09
N SER A 48 -6.61 4.03 -16.64
CA SER A 48 -7.75 4.95 -16.77
C SER A 48 -8.42 5.23 -15.43
N TYR A 49 -8.58 6.52 -15.08
CA TYR A 49 -9.28 6.93 -13.86
C TYR A 49 -10.81 6.88 -14.00
N ASP A 50 -11.31 7.00 -15.24
CA ASP A 50 -12.75 7.12 -15.56
C ASP A 50 -13.53 5.80 -15.45
N CYS A 51 -12.85 4.65 -15.39
CA CYS A 51 -13.48 3.32 -15.53
C CYS A 51 -13.35 2.45 -14.29
N LYS A 52 -13.03 3.03 -13.12
CA LYS A 52 -12.57 2.29 -11.93
C LYS A 52 -13.43 1.11 -11.44
N PRO A 53 -14.77 1.06 -11.55
CA PRO A 53 -15.46 -0.18 -11.18
C PRO A 53 -15.36 -1.27 -12.27
N ILE A 54 -15.28 -0.90 -13.55
CA ILE A 54 -15.39 -1.83 -14.69
C ILE A 54 -14.01 -2.17 -15.29
N ALA A 55 -12.99 -1.36 -15.03
CA ALA A 55 -11.68 -1.49 -15.65
C ALA A 55 -10.98 -2.79 -15.27
N ALA A 56 -11.05 -3.21 -14.00
CA ALA A 56 -10.43 -4.46 -13.58
C ALA A 56 -11.14 -5.68 -14.17
N ASP A 57 -12.49 -5.66 -14.22
CA ASP A 57 -13.28 -6.72 -14.85
C ASP A 57 -12.94 -6.84 -16.33
N ARG A 58 -12.92 -5.72 -17.05
CA ARG A 58 -12.61 -5.72 -18.48
C ARG A 58 -11.18 -6.19 -18.76
N VAL A 59 -10.22 -5.80 -17.93
CA VAL A 59 -8.82 -6.27 -18.05
C VAL A 59 -8.72 -7.77 -17.80
N GLU A 60 -9.46 -8.31 -16.83
CA GLU A 60 -9.50 -9.76 -16.60
C GLU A 60 -10.18 -10.50 -17.76
N ASP A 61 -11.27 -9.96 -18.31
CA ASP A 61 -11.96 -10.53 -19.48
C ASP A 61 -11.03 -10.60 -20.69
N LEU A 62 -10.27 -9.53 -20.97
CA LEU A 62 -9.29 -9.51 -22.05
C LEU A 62 -8.19 -10.55 -21.84
N LEU A 63 -7.70 -10.71 -20.61
CA LEU A 63 -6.74 -11.77 -20.28
C LEU A 63 -7.34 -13.18 -20.50
N ARG A 64 -8.58 -13.40 -20.09
CA ARG A 64 -9.30 -14.67 -20.33
C ARG A 64 -9.50 -14.95 -21.81
N THR A 65 -9.79 -13.93 -22.62
CA THR A 65 -9.86 -14.06 -24.08
C THR A 65 -8.52 -14.47 -24.66
N MET A 66 -7.40 -13.85 -24.24
CA MET A 66 -6.07 -14.25 -24.69
C MET A 66 -5.73 -15.70 -24.33
N GLU A 67 -6.03 -16.10 -23.09
CA GLU A 67 -5.83 -17.48 -22.63
C GLU A 67 -6.63 -18.49 -23.46
N ARG A 68 -7.91 -18.18 -23.71
CA ARG A 68 -8.79 -19.02 -24.54
C ARG A 68 -8.24 -19.18 -25.95
N LEU A 69 -7.88 -18.07 -26.61
CA LEU A 69 -7.36 -18.09 -27.99
C LEU A 69 -6.05 -18.88 -28.08
N TYR A 70 -5.19 -18.79 -27.06
CA TYR A 70 -3.99 -19.63 -26.99
C TYR A 70 -4.34 -21.11 -26.88
N THR A 71 -5.30 -21.49 -26.03
CA THR A 71 -5.73 -22.89 -25.91
C THR A 71 -6.42 -23.44 -27.17
N GLU A 72 -7.03 -22.57 -27.97
CA GLU A 72 -7.64 -22.90 -29.27
C GLU A 72 -6.59 -23.09 -30.39
N GLY A 73 -5.30 -22.86 -30.10
CA GLY A 73 -4.17 -23.12 -31.00
C GLY A 73 -3.42 -21.88 -31.47
N ASP A 74 -3.81 -20.68 -31.03
CA ASP A 74 -3.12 -19.46 -31.40
C ASP A 74 -1.88 -19.20 -30.53
N VAL A 75 -0.76 -19.82 -30.91
CA VAL A 75 0.53 -19.70 -30.19
C VAL A 75 1.01 -18.24 -30.12
N ALA A 76 0.65 -17.39 -31.09
CA ALA A 76 1.04 -15.99 -31.12
C ALA A 76 0.37 -15.16 -30.02
N LEU A 77 -0.74 -15.65 -29.45
CA LEU A 77 -1.50 -15.00 -28.38
C LEU A 77 -1.19 -15.52 -26.98
N LYS A 78 -0.12 -16.29 -26.80
CA LYS A 78 0.32 -16.73 -25.47
C LYS A 78 0.45 -15.53 -24.52
N PRO A 79 -0.35 -15.47 -23.43
CA PRO A 79 -0.23 -14.39 -22.46
C PRO A 79 1.19 -14.34 -21.89
N ASN A 80 1.75 -13.13 -21.84
CA ASN A 80 3.11 -12.91 -21.33
C ASN A 80 3.07 -12.33 -19.90
N LEU A 81 4.26 -12.22 -19.30
CA LEU A 81 4.44 -11.63 -17.97
C LEU A 81 3.81 -10.23 -17.83
N ILE A 82 3.85 -9.43 -18.89
CA ILE A 82 3.31 -8.06 -18.88
C ILE A 82 1.78 -8.08 -18.82
N ALA A 83 1.11 -8.97 -19.56
CA ALA A 83 -0.34 -9.11 -19.53
C ALA A 83 -0.84 -9.51 -18.13
N TYR A 84 -0.22 -10.54 -17.53
CA TYR A 84 -0.54 -10.98 -16.17
C TYR A 84 -0.27 -9.89 -15.12
N ASN A 85 0.89 -9.25 -15.14
CA ASN A 85 1.23 -8.17 -14.20
C ASN A 85 0.28 -6.96 -14.38
N THR A 86 -0.14 -6.65 -15.61
CA THR A 86 -1.10 -5.59 -15.87
C THR A 86 -2.47 -5.89 -15.27
N ALA A 87 -2.94 -7.14 -15.38
CA ALA A 87 -4.20 -7.57 -14.79
C ALA A 87 -4.18 -7.49 -13.25
N ILE A 88 -3.12 -7.97 -12.61
CA ILE A 88 -2.98 -7.87 -11.14
C ILE A 88 -2.89 -6.39 -10.71
N ASN A 89 -2.16 -5.56 -11.45
CA ASN A 89 -2.03 -4.14 -11.14
C ASN A 89 -3.33 -3.34 -11.38
N ALA A 90 -4.22 -3.81 -12.26
CA ALA A 90 -5.55 -3.23 -12.43
C ALA A 90 -6.35 -3.30 -11.11
N PHE A 91 -6.29 -4.43 -10.40
CA PHE A 91 -6.91 -4.61 -9.08
C PHE A 91 -6.33 -3.71 -7.99
N VAL A 92 -5.03 -3.38 -8.06
CA VAL A 92 -4.40 -2.42 -7.13
C VAL A 92 -4.98 -1.01 -7.27
N ARG A 93 -5.38 -0.64 -8.49
CA ARG A 93 -5.92 0.69 -8.84
C ARG A 93 -7.44 0.76 -8.71
N CYS A 94 -8.09 -0.39 -8.88
CA CYS A 94 -9.53 -0.59 -8.81
C CYS A 94 -9.81 -1.62 -7.70
N PRO A 95 -9.77 -1.20 -6.43
CA PRO A 95 -9.99 -2.11 -5.31
C PRO A 95 -11.45 -2.58 -5.30
N ASP A 96 -11.61 -3.90 -5.29
CA ASP A 96 -12.88 -4.60 -5.12
C ASP A 96 -12.73 -5.59 -3.95
N ALA A 97 -13.84 -5.99 -3.31
CA ALA A 97 -13.82 -6.97 -2.23
C ALA A 97 -13.27 -8.32 -2.69
N GLN A 98 -13.55 -8.72 -3.94
CA GLN A 98 -13.06 -9.98 -4.52
C GLN A 98 -11.71 -9.84 -5.24
N ALA A 99 -11.19 -8.61 -5.39
CA ALA A 99 -9.91 -8.33 -6.04
C ALA A 99 -8.73 -9.20 -5.53
N PRO A 100 -8.50 -9.39 -4.21
CA PRO A 100 -7.37 -10.20 -3.73
C PRO A 100 -7.48 -11.67 -4.16
N TYR A 101 -8.67 -12.26 -4.05
CA TYR A 101 -8.91 -13.66 -4.45
C TYR A 101 -8.76 -13.86 -5.96
N ARG A 102 -9.28 -12.92 -6.76
CA ARG A 102 -9.11 -12.93 -8.22
C ARG A 102 -7.65 -12.74 -8.63
N ALA A 103 -6.91 -11.86 -7.95
CA ALA A 103 -5.49 -11.66 -8.19
C ALA A 103 -4.67 -12.92 -7.89
N GLU A 104 -4.98 -13.67 -6.82
CA GLU A 104 -4.35 -14.96 -6.55
C GLU A 104 -4.67 -16.00 -7.65
N ALA A 105 -5.92 -16.07 -8.09
CA ALA A 105 -6.33 -16.96 -9.18
C ALA A 105 -5.58 -16.64 -10.49
N ILE A 106 -5.31 -15.35 -10.76
CA ILE A 106 -4.49 -14.94 -11.92
C ILE A 106 -3.05 -15.46 -11.79
N VAL A 107 -2.43 -15.37 -10.62
CA VAL A 107 -1.06 -15.89 -10.41
C VAL A 107 -1.02 -17.41 -10.56
N GLN A 108 -2.06 -18.11 -10.11
CA GLN A 108 -2.16 -19.56 -10.30
C GLN A 108 -2.27 -19.93 -11.78
N ARG A 109 -3.15 -19.25 -12.54
CA ARG A 109 -3.24 -19.42 -14.00
C ARG A 109 -1.93 -19.08 -14.71
N MET A 110 -1.24 -18.03 -14.29
CA MET A 110 0.05 -17.66 -14.85
C MET A 110 1.06 -18.81 -14.80
N VAL A 111 1.09 -19.57 -13.70
CA VAL A 111 1.94 -20.76 -13.55
C VAL A 111 1.46 -21.90 -14.46
N GLU A 112 0.14 -22.10 -14.60
CA GLU A 112 -0.45 -23.12 -15.49
C GLU A 112 -0.14 -22.87 -16.97
N PHE A 113 0.03 -21.61 -17.39
CA PHE A 113 0.44 -21.22 -18.74
C PHE A 113 1.97 -21.18 -18.94
N ASP A 114 2.74 -21.78 -18.03
CA ASP A 114 4.21 -21.79 -18.02
C ASP A 114 4.85 -20.39 -18.01
N VAL A 115 4.19 -19.41 -17.38
CA VAL A 115 4.75 -18.07 -17.17
C VAL A 115 5.23 -17.97 -15.73
N THR A 116 6.53 -17.76 -15.54
CA THR A 116 7.12 -17.69 -14.19
C THR A 116 6.81 -16.35 -13.53
N PRO A 117 6.15 -16.32 -12.35
CA PRO A 117 5.97 -15.09 -11.56
C PRO A 117 7.30 -14.40 -11.25
N ASP A 118 7.30 -13.07 -11.26
CA ASP A 118 8.47 -12.25 -10.92
C ASP A 118 8.23 -11.40 -9.67
N VAL A 119 9.24 -10.60 -9.30
CA VAL A 119 9.16 -9.69 -8.15
C VAL A 119 7.98 -8.70 -8.31
N VAL A 120 7.68 -8.27 -9.53
CA VAL A 120 6.55 -7.37 -9.81
C VAL A 120 5.23 -8.08 -9.55
N THR A 121 5.07 -9.32 -10.00
CA THR A 121 3.88 -10.15 -9.76
C THR A 121 3.58 -10.25 -8.26
N TYR A 122 4.56 -10.65 -7.45
CA TYR A 122 4.38 -10.81 -6.01
C TYR A 122 4.16 -9.48 -5.29
N ASN A 123 4.89 -8.42 -5.66
CA ASN A 123 4.69 -7.09 -5.08
C ASN A 123 3.29 -6.55 -5.38
N SER A 124 2.81 -6.70 -6.61
CA SER A 124 1.46 -6.31 -6.99
C SER A 124 0.42 -7.13 -6.22
N LEU A 125 0.60 -8.45 -6.08
CA LEU A 125 -0.31 -9.30 -5.33
C LEU A 125 -0.40 -8.92 -3.84
N ILE A 126 0.75 -8.70 -3.18
CA ILE A 126 0.81 -8.23 -1.79
C ILE A 126 0.13 -6.86 -1.65
N ASN A 127 0.31 -5.97 -2.62
CA ASN A 127 -0.32 -4.65 -2.59
C ASN A 127 -1.85 -4.72 -2.77
N VAL A 128 -2.38 -5.66 -3.57
CA VAL A 128 -3.82 -5.92 -3.64
C VAL A 128 -4.35 -6.34 -2.28
N TRP A 129 -3.69 -7.29 -1.61
CA TRP A 129 -4.05 -7.70 -0.25
C TRP A 129 -3.93 -6.55 0.76
N ALA A 130 -2.86 -5.76 0.73
CA ALA A 130 -2.68 -4.62 1.64
C ALA A 130 -3.77 -3.55 1.49
N LYS A 131 -4.39 -3.46 0.30
CA LYS A 131 -5.51 -2.55 0.02
C LYS A 131 -6.89 -3.14 0.24
N SER A 132 -7.02 -4.46 0.35
CA SER A 132 -8.30 -5.08 0.64
C SER A 132 -8.76 -4.69 2.05
N ASN A 133 -10.07 -4.80 2.31
CA ASN A 133 -10.65 -4.62 3.64
C ASN A 133 -10.85 -5.95 4.39
N ASP A 134 -10.27 -7.05 3.88
CA ASP A 134 -10.35 -8.39 4.48
C ASP A 134 -9.41 -8.55 5.69
N ASP A 135 -9.90 -9.13 6.79
CA ASP A 135 -9.13 -9.27 8.03
C ASP A 135 -7.95 -10.25 7.90
N SER A 136 -8.05 -11.24 7.00
CA SER A 136 -6.97 -12.18 6.69
C SER A 136 -5.84 -11.56 5.86
N ALA A 137 -6.00 -10.31 5.37
CA ALA A 137 -5.05 -9.69 4.46
C ALA A 137 -3.61 -9.64 4.98
N GLY A 138 -3.43 -9.44 6.29
CA GLY A 138 -2.11 -9.44 6.92
C GLY A 138 -1.43 -10.81 6.85
N GLU A 139 -2.16 -11.87 7.20
CA GLU A 139 -1.68 -13.26 7.18
C GLU A 139 -1.39 -13.71 5.76
N ARG A 140 -2.30 -13.40 4.82
CA ARG A 140 -2.11 -13.68 3.38
C ARG A 140 -0.89 -12.97 2.81
N ALA A 141 -0.66 -11.70 3.15
CA ALA A 141 0.51 -10.96 2.69
C ALA A 141 1.82 -11.61 3.16
N VAL A 142 1.86 -12.12 4.39
CA VAL A 142 3.00 -12.86 4.94
C VAL A 142 3.19 -14.20 4.23
N GLU A 143 2.12 -14.97 4.02
CA GLU A 143 2.20 -16.23 3.28
C GLU A 143 2.72 -16.04 1.85
N ILE A 144 2.29 -14.96 1.18
CA ILE A 144 2.75 -14.64 -0.18
C ILE A 144 4.23 -14.28 -0.18
N LEU A 145 4.70 -13.54 0.83
CA LEU A 145 6.13 -13.25 1.01
C LEU A 145 6.93 -14.56 1.22
N GLU A 146 6.42 -15.50 2.02
CA GLU A 146 7.05 -16.81 2.21
C GLU A 146 7.04 -17.66 0.92
N LYS A 147 5.97 -17.60 0.12
CA LYS A 147 5.93 -18.20 -1.22
C LYS A 147 7.01 -17.59 -2.12
N MET A 148 7.18 -16.26 -2.09
CA MET A 148 8.24 -15.56 -2.84
C MET A 148 9.62 -16.12 -2.48
N TYR A 149 9.92 -16.34 -1.20
CA TYR A 149 11.19 -16.96 -0.77
C TYR A 149 11.39 -18.39 -1.27
N LYS A 150 10.34 -19.22 -1.23
CA LYS A 150 10.41 -20.60 -1.73
C LYS A 150 10.78 -20.66 -3.22
N PHE A 151 10.33 -19.69 -4.01
CA PHE A 151 10.64 -19.58 -5.42
C PHE A 151 11.99 -18.88 -5.69
N GLU A 152 12.48 -18.00 -4.81
CA GLU A 152 13.83 -17.41 -4.89
C GLU A 152 14.91 -18.50 -4.98
N GLY A 153 14.75 -19.59 -4.23
CA GLY A 153 15.66 -20.74 -4.27
C GLY A 153 15.74 -21.42 -5.66
N LYS A 154 14.75 -21.21 -6.53
CA LYS A 154 14.71 -21.75 -7.90
C LYS A 154 15.16 -20.72 -8.94
N THR A 155 14.94 -19.43 -8.70
CA THR A 155 15.29 -18.34 -9.61
C THR A 155 16.04 -17.24 -8.87
N LYS A 156 17.35 -17.07 -9.16
CA LYS A 156 18.21 -16.02 -8.55
C LYS A 156 17.72 -14.57 -8.75
N ARG A 157 16.61 -14.36 -9.46
CA ARG A 157 16.01 -13.05 -9.76
C ARG A 157 14.91 -12.63 -8.77
N MET A 158 14.50 -13.49 -7.84
CA MET A 158 13.30 -13.28 -7.02
C MET A 158 13.56 -12.83 -5.57
N LYS A 159 14.35 -11.76 -5.42
CA LYS A 159 14.68 -11.19 -4.10
C LYS A 159 13.64 -10.17 -3.65
N ALA A 160 13.12 -10.35 -2.43
CA ALA A 160 12.30 -9.33 -1.78
C ALA A 160 13.13 -8.05 -1.59
N ASN A 161 12.50 -6.91 -1.83
CA ASN A 161 13.11 -5.60 -1.65
C ASN A 161 12.32 -4.77 -0.63
N VAL A 162 12.78 -3.55 -0.37
CA VAL A 162 12.15 -2.62 0.58
C VAL A 162 10.65 -2.42 0.26
N ASN A 163 10.28 -2.35 -1.02
CA ASN A 163 8.89 -2.18 -1.42
C ASN A 163 8.03 -3.43 -1.11
N THR A 164 8.60 -4.62 -1.28
CA THR A 164 7.94 -5.89 -0.91
C THR A 164 7.60 -5.89 0.58
N TYR A 165 8.60 -5.64 1.43
CA TYR A 165 8.44 -5.62 2.88
C TYR A 165 7.49 -4.51 3.35
N ASN A 166 7.63 -3.30 2.80
CA ASN A 166 6.73 -2.20 3.13
C ASN A 166 5.28 -2.49 2.74
N SER A 167 5.04 -3.25 1.66
CA SER A 167 3.68 -3.64 1.27
C SER A 167 3.07 -4.63 2.27
N VAL A 168 3.85 -5.61 2.74
CA VAL A 168 3.41 -6.56 3.79
C VAL A 168 3.17 -5.83 5.11
N LEU A 169 4.10 -4.95 5.52
CA LEU A 169 3.97 -4.17 6.74
C LEU A 169 2.78 -3.21 6.71
N ASN A 170 2.46 -2.62 5.55
CA ASN A 170 1.24 -1.82 5.38
C ASN A 170 -0.04 -2.68 5.50
N ALA A 171 -0.02 -3.92 5.01
CA ALA A 171 -1.14 -4.85 5.22
C ALA A 171 -1.35 -5.14 6.72
N LEU A 172 -0.27 -5.46 7.44
CA LEU A 172 -0.29 -5.74 8.88
C LEU A 172 -0.67 -4.52 9.72
N SER A 173 -0.16 -3.34 9.36
CA SER A 173 -0.43 -2.10 10.07
C SER A 173 -1.90 -1.72 10.02
N ARG A 174 -2.53 -1.89 8.85
CA ARG A 174 -3.96 -1.63 8.67
C ARG A 174 -4.85 -2.51 9.54
N ARG A 175 -4.38 -3.71 9.90
CA ARG A 175 -5.09 -4.69 10.75
C ARG A 175 -4.72 -4.64 12.22
N GLY A 176 -3.81 -3.74 12.62
CA GLY A 176 -3.37 -3.67 14.00
C GLY A 176 -2.74 -4.99 14.48
N LYS A 177 -1.91 -5.62 13.63
CA LYS A 177 -1.17 -6.86 13.96
C LYS A 177 0.31 -6.54 14.24
N PRO A 178 0.65 -5.90 15.37
CA PRO A 178 2.00 -5.38 15.60
C PRO A 178 3.05 -6.45 15.83
N GLN A 179 2.71 -7.57 16.49
CA GLN A 179 3.68 -8.63 16.78
C GLN A 179 4.23 -9.25 15.49
N GLU A 180 3.35 -9.49 14.51
CA GLU A 180 3.76 -9.93 13.17
C GLU A 180 4.54 -8.84 12.43
N ALA A 181 4.15 -7.56 12.57
CA ALA A 181 4.87 -6.46 11.95
C ALA A 181 6.33 -6.36 12.44
N GLU A 182 6.57 -6.54 13.75
CA GLU A 182 7.93 -6.60 14.30
C GLU A 182 8.71 -7.83 13.83
N ARG A 183 8.04 -8.99 13.71
CA ARG A 183 8.66 -10.20 13.17
C ARG A 183 9.15 -9.96 11.74
N ILE A 184 8.32 -9.31 10.91
CA ILE A 184 8.65 -8.97 9.52
C ILE A 184 9.76 -7.92 9.44
N LEU A 185 9.80 -6.94 10.34
CA LEU A 185 10.90 -5.98 10.44
C LEU A 185 12.24 -6.68 10.76
N LYS A 186 12.26 -7.56 11.76
CA LYS A 186 13.45 -8.36 12.12
C LYS A 186 13.87 -9.27 10.96
N GLN A 187 12.90 -9.86 10.27
CA GLN A 187 13.16 -10.66 9.07
C GLN A 187 13.78 -9.80 7.96
N MET A 188 13.28 -8.59 7.71
CA MET A 188 13.84 -7.67 6.72
C MET A 188 15.32 -7.38 6.98
N GLN A 189 15.66 -7.06 8.24
CA GLN A 189 17.03 -6.82 8.68
C GLN A 189 17.91 -8.07 8.54
N SER A 190 17.42 -9.26 8.92
CA SER A 190 18.19 -10.50 8.83
C SER A 190 18.48 -10.93 7.39
N HIS A 191 17.63 -10.54 6.44
CA HIS A 191 17.84 -10.75 5.00
C HIS A 191 18.73 -9.66 4.37
N GLY A 192 19.29 -8.75 5.17
CA GLY A 192 20.17 -7.68 4.71
C GLY A 192 19.43 -6.56 3.95
N VAL A 193 18.10 -6.50 4.03
CA VAL A 193 17.31 -5.42 3.45
C VAL A 193 17.21 -4.31 4.49
N ARG A 194 17.75 -3.12 4.19
CA ARG A 194 17.77 -2.00 5.13
C ARG A 194 16.37 -1.39 5.29
N PRO A 195 15.78 -1.37 6.50
CA PRO A 195 14.55 -0.63 6.79
C PRO A 195 14.69 0.86 6.47
N ASN A 196 13.60 1.49 6.09
CA ASN A 196 13.52 2.95 5.96
C ASN A 196 12.45 3.52 6.88
N VAL A 197 12.30 4.85 6.89
CA VAL A 197 11.32 5.54 7.76
C VAL A 197 9.89 5.01 7.54
N ILE A 198 9.52 4.66 6.30
CA ILE A 198 8.20 4.07 5.98
C ILE A 198 8.04 2.69 6.65
N THR A 199 9.10 1.88 6.67
CA THR A 199 9.11 0.56 7.33
C THR A 199 8.76 0.71 8.82
N TYR A 200 9.45 1.60 9.53
CA TYR A 200 9.19 1.83 10.95
C TYR A 200 7.84 2.49 11.21
N ASN A 201 7.42 3.45 10.38
CA ASN A 201 6.11 4.09 10.47
C ASN A 201 4.97 3.05 10.37
N ASN A 202 5.10 2.05 9.49
CA ASN A 202 4.13 0.97 9.41
C ASN A 202 4.08 0.13 10.69
N VAL A 203 5.21 -0.21 11.30
CA VAL A 203 5.26 -0.97 12.56
C VAL A 203 4.64 -0.19 13.72
N ILE A 204 4.98 1.10 13.86
CA ILE A 204 4.41 1.98 14.88
C ILE A 204 2.89 2.13 14.67
N THR A 205 2.44 2.28 13.42
CA THR A 205 1.02 2.35 13.08
C THR A 205 0.29 1.05 13.41
N ALA A 206 0.95 -0.11 13.25
CA ALA A 206 0.41 -1.40 13.64
C ALA A 206 0.19 -1.46 15.16
N TRP A 207 1.15 -0.96 15.95
CA TRP A 207 0.99 -0.82 17.40
C TRP A 207 -0.15 0.11 17.74
N ALA A 208 -0.23 1.28 17.09
CA ALA A 208 -1.29 2.25 17.33
C ALA A 208 -2.69 1.67 17.10
N LYS A 209 -2.86 0.88 16.04
CA LYS A 209 -4.13 0.26 15.68
C LYS A 209 -4.49 -0.99 16.50
N SER A 210 -3.52 -1.62 17.16
CA SER A 210 -3.77 -2.78 18.02
C SER A 210 -4.57 -2.44 19.27
N ALA A 211 -4.53 -1.17 19.72
CA ALA A 211 -5.13 -0.68 20.97
C ALA A 211 -4.74 -1.52 22.22
N ASP A 212 -3.58 -2.18 22.18
CA ASP A 212 -3.02 -2.88 23.33
C ASP A 212 -2.54 -1.87 24.37
N LYS A 213 -2.62 -2.21 25.66
CA LYS A 213 -2.06 -1.41 26.77
C LYS A 213 -0.56 -1.19 26.66
N ALA A 214 0.14 -2.11 25.99
CA ALA A 214 1.57 -1.97 25.73
C ALA A 214 1.89 -1.13 24.48
N SER A 215 0.91 -0.81 23.64
CA SER A 215 1.12 -0.18 22.32
C SER A 215 1.92 1.13 22.40
N GLY A 216 1.55 2.02 23.33
CA GLY A 216 2.26 3.28 23.55
C GLY A 216 3.73 3.09 23.90
N ARG A 217 4.03 2.15 24.82
CA ARG A 217 5.43 1.85 25.22
C ARG A 217 6.24 1.28 24.06
N GLN A 218 5.67 0.35 23.30
CA GLN A 218 6.38 -0.26 22.17
C GLN A 218 6.62 0.74 21.03
N ALA A 219 5.62 1.55 20.70
CA ALA A 219 5.76 2.64 19.75
C ALA A 219 6.86 3.64 20.16
N GLU A 220 6.89 4.03 21.43
CA GLU A 220 7.90 4.96 21.95
C GLU A 220 9.30 4.35 21.98
N ASN A 221 9.43 3.06 22.29
CA ASN A 221 10.72 2.36 22.20
C ASN A 221 11.28 2.43 20.78
N ILE A 222 10.46 2.14 19.76
CA ILE A 222 10.87 2.23 18.36
C ILE A 222 11.25 3.67 17.98
N LEU A 223 10.47 4.67 18.40
CA LEU A 223 10.80 6.08 18.16
C LEU A 223 12.15 6.46 18.80
N ASN A 224 12.42 5.98 20.02
CA ASN A 224 13.66 6.25 20.71
C ASN A 224 14.85 5.55 20.03
N GLU A 225 14.68 4.31 19.56
CA GLU A 225 15.69 3.61 18.76
C GLU A 225 16.05 4.39 17.49
N LEU A 226 15.06 4.94 16.79
CA LEU A 226 15.28 5.77 15.61
C LEU A 226 15.94 7.12 15.91
N SER A 227 15.76 7.63 17.14
CA SER A 227 16.35 8.91 17.57
C SER A 227 17.80 8.78 18.03
N LEU A 228 18.36 7.56 18.09
CA LEU A 228 19.76 7.35 18.45
C LEU A 228 20.67 7.81 17.31
N GLU A 229 21.83 8.39 17.66
CA GLU A 229 22.86 8.78 16.68
C GLU A 229 23.39 7.59 15.85
N THR A 230 23.20 6.37 16.35
CA THR A 230 23.58 5.13 15.65
C THR A 230 22.57 4.69 14.59
N SER A 231 21.40 5.35 14.51
CA SER A 231 20.38 5.05 13.51
C SER A 231 20.68 5.79 12.21
N ASP A 232 20.75 5.05 11.10
CA ASP A 232 20.84 5.62 9.74
C ASP A 232 19.50 6.26 9.28
N VAL A 233 18.42 6.10 10.06
CA VAL A 233 17.06 6.52 9.70
C VAL A 233 16.54 7.53 10.70
N GLU A 234 16.26 8.73 10.22
CA GLU A 234 15.69 9.81 11.03
C GLU A 234 14.15 9.68 11.13
N PRO A 235 13.56 9.91 12.32
CA PRO A 235 12.11 9.99 12.48
C PRO A 235 11.51 11.16 11.68
N ASP A 236 10.36 10.93 11.06
CA ASP A 236 9.59 11.98 10.39
C ASP A 236 8.34 12.38 11.19
N LEU A 237 7.61 13.39 10.69
CA LEU A 237 6.35 13.84 11.27
C LEU A 237 5.34 12.69 11.45
N VAL A 238 5.35 11.71 10.53
CA VAL A 238 4.45 10.55 10.58
C VAL A 238 4.87 9.61 11.71
N THR A 239 6.17 9.45 11.98
CA THR A 239 6.70 8.67 13.12
C THR A 239 6.19 9.22 14.46
N TYR A 240 6.33 10.54 14.67
CA TYR A 240 5.84 11.19 15.88
C TYR A 240 4.32 11.10 16.01
N CYS A 241 3.58 11.38 14.92
CA CYS A 241 2.12 11.27 14.90
C CYS A 241 1.62 9.86 15.23
N ALA A 242 2.24 8.84 14.63
CA ALA A 242 1.87 7.44 14.87
C ALA A 242 2.18 7.00 16.30
N THR A 243 3.27 7.48 16.89
CA THR A 243 3.63 7.21 18.30
C THR A 243 2.63 7.85 19.26
N MET A 244 2.22 9.10 18.99
CA MET A 244 1.17 9.76 19.76
C MET A 244 -0.17 9.04 19.63
N ASP A 245 -0.52 8.53 18.44
CA ASP A 245 -1.75 7.77 18.24
C ASP A 245 -1.71 6.43 19.00
N ALA A 246 -0.53 5.79 19.08
CA ALA A 246 -0.35 4.61 19.92
C ALA A 246 -0.56 4.89 21.40
N TRP A 247 0.00 5.98 21.92
CA TRP A 247 -0.30 6.42 23.28
C TRP A 247 -1.80 6.72 23.47
N ALA A 248 -2.43 7.42 22.51
CA ALA A 248 -3.85 7.76 22.54
C ALA A 248 -4.78 6.54 22.56
N ASN A 249 -4.35 5.41 21.99
CA ASN A 249 -5.13 4.17 21.93
C ASN A 249 -4.71 3.15 23.00
N SER A 250 -3.65 3.40 23.77
CA SER A 250 -3.12 2.47 24.77
C SER A 250 -3.98 2.33 26.04
N ASN A 251 -4.83 3.30 26.36
CA ASN A 251 -5.62 3.34 27.61
C ASN A 251 -4.77 3.08 28.88
N GLU A 252 -3.46 3.32 28.82
CA GLU A 252 -2.57 3.25 29.98
C GLU A 252 -2.70 4.56 30.78
N GLN A 253 -2.65 4.47 32.10
CA GLN A 253 -2.70 5.65 32.96
C GLN A 253 -1.55 6.63 32.62
N GLY A 254 -1.91 7.90 32.40
CA GLY A 254 -0.96 8.93 31.99
C GLY A 254 -0.54 8.86 30.52
N SER A 255 -1.15 8.00 29.70
CA SER A 255 -0.86 7.91 28.27
C SER A 255 -1.13 9.22 27.52
N ALA A 256 -2.16 9.97 27.92
CA ALA A 256 -2.44 11.30 27.36
C ALA A 256 -1.30 12.30 27.62
N LYS A 257 -0.74 12.31 28.84
CA LYS A 257 0.42 13.15 29.18
C LYS A 257 1.67 12.71 28.44
N LYS A 258 1.85 11.40 28.20
CA LYS A 258 2.96 10.89 27.40
C LYS A 258 2.82 11.30 25.93
N ALA A 259 1.62 11.21 25.34
CA ALA A 259 1.35 11.71 24.00
C ALA A 259 1.66 13.21 23.87
N GLU A 260 1.29 14.03 24.87
CA GLU A 260 1.64 15.45 24.90
C GLU A 260 3.16 15.69 24.99
N ARG A 261 3.89 14.91 25.80
CA ARG A 261 5.36 15.01 25.84
C ARG A 261 6.02 14.72 24.50
N ILE A 262 5.46 13.80 23.71
CA ILE A 262 5.95 13.51 22.36
C ILE A 262 5.68 14.70 21.43
N LEU A 263 4.52 15.37 21.55
CA LEU A 263 4.23 16.61 20.83
C LEU A 263 5.20 17.73 21.21
N ASP A 264 5.44 17.94 22.51
CA ASP A 264 6.38 18.96 23.00
C ASP A 264 7.82 18.67 22.54
N ARG A 265 8.24 17.40 22.52
CA ARG A 265 9.54 16.97 21.97
C ARG A 265 9.64 17.31 20.47
N MET A 266 8.58 17.08 19.70
CA MET A 266 8.54 17.39 18.28
C MET A 266 8.64 18.91 18.03
N GLU A 267 7.94 19.72 18.81
CA GLU A 267 8.04 21.18 18.77
C GLU A 267 9.45 21.69 19.09
N GLN A 268 10.10 21.13 20.12
CA GLN A 268 11.48 21.48 20.45
C GLN A 268 12.44 21.17 19.31
N LEU A 269 12.28 20.03 18.64
CA LEU A 269 13.10 19.67 17.49
C LEU A 269 12.87 20.62 16.30
N TYR A 270 11.62 21.03 16.06
CA TYR A 270 11.31 22.06 15.07
C TYR A 270 12.02 23.39 15.39
N LEU A 271 11.93 23.85 16.64
CA LEU A 271 12.60 25.08 17.10
C LEU A 271 14.13 24.99 17.03
N SER A 272 14.70 23.78 17.17
CA SER A 272 16.15 23.54 17.03
C SER A 272 16.66 23.59 15.58
N GLY A 273 15.76 23.75 14.60
CA GLY A 273 16.10 23.91 13.19
C GLY A 273 15.63 22.78 12.27
N ASN A 274 14.94 21.75 12.80
CA ASN A 274 14.37 20.68 11.97
C ASN A 274 13.01 21.08 11.40
N THR A 275 13.01 21.80 10.28
CA THR A 275 11.80 22.31 9.62
C THR A 275 10.85 21.21 9.13
N ALA A 276 11.35 19.99 8.90
CA ALA A 276 10.55 18.84 8.48
C ALA A 276 9.62 18.31 9.60
N LEU A 277 9.92 18.63 10.86
CA LEU A 277 9.15 18.22 12.03
C LEU A 277 8.16 19.28 12.51
N LYS A 278 7.83 20.27 11.67
CA LYS A 278 6.81 21.27 12.03
C LYS A 278 5.50 20.57 12.43
N PRO A 279 5.00 20.78 13.67
CA PRO A 279 3.73 20.22 14.09
C PRO A 279 2.61 20.66 13.16
N ASN A 280 1.81 19.70 12.70
CA ASN A 280 0.65 19.97 11.88
C ASN A 280 -0.65 19.79 12.68
N ASN A 281 -1.78 20.14 12.05
CA ASN A 281 -3.10 19.92 12.60
C ASN A 281 -3.36 18.46 13.01
N VAL A 282 -2.73 17.47 12.35
CA VAL A 282 -2.88 16.05 12.70
C VAL A 282 -2.24 15.77 14.06
N ALA A 283 -1.03 16.28 14.31
CA ALA A 283 -0.32 16.12 15.58
C ALA A 283 -1.14 16.64 16.77
N PHE A 284 -1.64 17.88 16.70
CA PHE A 284 -2.49 18.45 17.75
C PHE A 284 -3.80 17.69 17.93
N ARG A 285 -4.46 17.29 16.82
CA ARG A 285 -5.68 16.49 16.88
C ARG A 285 -5.45 15.14 17.55
N THR A 286 -4.32 14.49 17.29
CA THR A 286 -3.95 13.21 17.93
C THR A 286 -3.69 13.39 19.42
N ALA A 287 -3.00 14.45 19.84
CA ALA A 287 -2.81 14.76 21.25
C ALA A 287 -4.15 15.05 21.96
N ILE A 288 -5.04 15.84 21.34
CA ILE A 288 -6.40 16.07 21.86
C ILE A 288 -7.20 14.77 21.94
N LYS A 289 -7.11 13.90 20.93
CA LYS A 289 -7.73 12.57 20.94
C LYS A 289 -7.23 11.75 22.12
N ALA A 290 -5.94 11.80 22.44
CA ALA A 290 -5.39 11.09 23.60
C ALA A 290 -6.05 11.52 24.91
N TYR A 291 -6.22 12.83 25.15
CA TYR A 291 -6.91 13.32 26.35
C TYR A 291 -8.39 12.93 26.40
N LYS A 292 -9.08 12.95 25.26
CA LYS A 292 -10.49 12.55 25.18
C LYS A 292 -10.69 11.06 25.50
N ASN A 293 -9.89 10.19 24.88
CA ASN A 293 -9.98 8.74 25.10
C ASN A 293 -9.67 8.36 26.56
N ASN A 294 -8.73 9.07 27.19
CA ASN A 294 -8.33 8.77 28.57
C ASN A 294 -9.14 9.52 29.65
N ALA A 295 -9.98 10.50 29.28
CA ALA A 295 -10.86 11.18 30.23
C ALA A 295 -11.86 10.20 30.87
N GLU A 296 -12.36 9.25 30.07
CA GLU A 296 -13.27 8.20 30.53
C GLU A 296 -12.57 7.20 31.48
N THR A 297 -11.30 6.89 31.21
CA THR A 297 -10.53 5.92 32.03
C THR A 297 -9.97 6.53 33.31
N GLU A 298 -9.59 7.80 33.31
CA GLU A 298 -8.97 8.47 34.46
C GLU A 298 -10.00 9.18 35.36
N GLY A 299 -11.26 9.31 34.92
CA GLY A 299 -12.33 9.93 35.72
C GLY A 299 -12.12 11.42 36.00
N THR A 300 -11.24 12.07 35.23
CA THR A 300 -10.84 13.48 35.38
C THR A 300 -11.18 14.25 34.12
N SER A 301 -11.78 15.45 34.27
CA SER A 301 -11.95 16.38 33.13
C SER A 301 -10.59 16.94 32.72
N PHE A 302 -10.26 16.78 31.44
CA PHE A 302 -9.08 17.37 30.81
C PHE A 302 -9.43 18.60 29.95
N ASP A 303 -10.58 19.23 30.19
CA ASP A 303 -11.11 20.29 29.32
C ASP A 303 -10.17 21.50 29.24
N ASP A 304 -9.53 21.90 30.35
CA ASP A 304 -8.52 22.97 30.36
C ASP A 304 -7.30 22.61 29.49
N ARG A 305 -6.82 21.36 29.55
CA ARG A 305 -5.67 20.92 28.74
C ARG A 305 -6.04 20.82 27.26
N ILE A 306 -7.25 20.34 26.96
CA ILE A 306 -7.78 20.27 25.59
C ILE A 306 -7.92 21.67 25.00
N SER A 307 -8.42 22.65 25.76
CA SER A 307 -8.53 24.04 25.30
C SER A 307 -7.17 24.64 24.96
N ARG A 308 -6.16 24.47 25.83
CA ARG A 308 -4.79 24.94 25.55
C ARG A 308 -4.17 24.32 24.30
N LEU A 309 -4.42 23.03 24.05
CA LEU A 309 -3.95 22.37 22.83
C LEU A 309 -4.66 22.89 21.57
N ARG A 310 -5.93 23.32 21.68
CA ARG A 310 -6.64 23.98 20.57
C ARG A 310 -6.11 25.38 20.30
N GLU A 311 -5.83 26.15 21.34
CA GLU A 311 -5.20 27.47 21.21
C GLU A 311 -3.83 27.36 20.52
N ARG A 312 -2.96 26.44 20.96
CA ARG A 312 -1.68 26.12 20.30
C ARG A 312 -1.84 25.74 18.82
N MET A 313 -2.88 24.97 18.51
CA MET A 313 -3.19 24.56 17.13
C MET A 313 -3.61 25.74 16.25
N GLU A 314 -4.39 26.67 16.79
CA GLU A 314 -4.80 27.90 16.09
C GLU A 314 -3.59 28.81 15.85
N GLU A 315 -2.75 29.05 16.87
CA GLU A 315 -1.53 29.84 16.76
C GLU A 315 -0.58 29.31 15.66
N ASN A 316 -0.39 27.99 15.59
CA ASN A 316 0.47 27.37 14.57
C ASN A 316 -0.07 27.54 13.14
N ASN A 317 -1.40 27.49 12.97
CA ASN A 317 -2.05 27.73 11.67
C ASN A 317 -1.89 29.19 11.24
N PHE A 318 -2.07 30.14 12.15
CA PHE A 318 -1.89 31.56 11.86
C PHE A 318 -0.44 31.90 11.46
N GLU A 319 0.57 31.26 12.06
CA GLU A 319 1.97 31.39 11.64
C GLU A 319 2.23 30.81 10.24
N SER A 320 1.54 29.72 9.87
CA SER A 320 1.61 29.15 8.52
C SER A 320 1.05 30.07 7.44
N GLU A 321 -0.05 30.76 7.74
CA GLU A 321 -0.68 31.72 6.83
C GLU A 321 0.16 33.00 6.67
N ARG A 322 0.74 33.53 7.77
CA ARG A 322 1.65 34.70 7.69
C ARG A 322 2.89 34.44 6.85
N CYS A 323 3.54 33.29 7.04
CA CYS A 323 4.76 32.92 6.30
C CYS A 323 4.46 32.69 4.80
N SER A 324 3.21 32.36 4.44
CA SER A 324 2.77 32.22 3.04
C SER A 324 2.47 33.58 2.38
N ILE A 325 2.07 34.59 3.15
CA ILE A 325 1.75 35.95 2.67
C ILE A 325 3.03 36.77 2.41
N GLU A 326 4.12 36.53 3.16
CA GLU A 326 5.41 37.22 2.96
C GLU A 326 6.21 36.72 1.73
N ILE A 327 5.74 35.69 1.04
CA ILE A 327 6.40 35.08 -0.14
C ILE A 327 5.68 35.43 -1.46
N HIS A 328 4.61 36.26 -1.43
CA HIS A 328 3.92 36.78 -2.63
C HIS A 328 4.12 38.28 -2.84
#